data_AF-A0AAW9KSD8-F1
#
_entry.id   AF-A0AAW9KSD8-F1
#
_cell.length_a   1.000
_cell.length_b   1.000
_cell.length_c   1.000
_cell.angle_alpha   90.00
_cell.angle_beta   90.00
_cell.angle_gamma   90.00
#
_symmetry.space_group_name_H-M   'P 1'
#
loop_
_entity.id
_entity.type
_entity.pdbx_description
1 polymer ?
#
loop_
_entity_poly.entity_id
_entity_poly.type
_entity_poly.pdbx_seq_one_letter_code
_entity_poly.pdbx_strand_id
1 'polypeptide(L)' 'MKLPKALNEATAGAALKYHIKRALERSHTISEFSKNLELSTKNAKFSNNTLKIIEELNNGVKQ' A
#
# COMPACT_ATOMS: atom_id res chain seq x y z
N MET A 1 16.31 -1.56 20.81
CA MET A 1 16.35 -2.92 20.22
C MET A 1 15.79 -2.85 18.79
N LYS A 2 16.50 -3.36 17.78
CA LYS A 2 15.97 -3.46 16.40
C LYS A 2 15.08 -4.71 16.32
N LEU A 3 13.84 -4.55 15.87
CA LEU A 3 12.90 -5.66 15.67
C LEU A 3 13.43 -6.61 14.58
N PRO A 4 13.23 -7.94 14.67
CA PRO A 4 13.69 -8.87 13.64
C PRO A 4 13.10 -8.53 12.26
N LYS A 5 13.92 -8.58 11.21
CA LYS A 5 13.54 -8.19 9.83
C LYS A 5 12.28 -8.92 9.33
N ALA A 6 12.15 -10.21 9.63
CA ALA A 6 10.98 -11.02 9.29
C ALA A 6 9.68 -10.51 9.95
N LEU A 7 9.77 -10.01 11.20
CA LEU A 7 8.62 -9.45 11.90
C LEU A 7 8.22 -8.08 11.32
N ASN A 8 9.20 -7.29 10.88
CA ASN A 8 8.95 -6.02 10.18
C ASN A 8 8.28 -6.25 8.82
N GLU A 9 8.73 -7.23 8.04
CA GLU A 9 8.19 -7.56 6.72
C GLU A 9 6.78 -8.16 6.78
N ALA A 10 6.51 -9.09 7.71
CA ALA A 10 5.18 -9.65 7.91
C ALA A 10 4.17 -8.57 8.36
N THR A 11 4.60 -7.65 9.24
CA THR A 11 3.76 -6.54 9.71
C THR A 11 3.49 -5.53 8.59
N ALA A 12 4.52 -5.19 7.79
CA ALA A 12 4.38 -4.29 6.65
C ALA A 12 3.47 -4.88 5.56
N GLY A 13 3.58 -6.18 5.28
CA GLY A 13 2.72 -6.89 4.33
C GLY A 13 1.25 -6.92 4.77
N ALA A 14 0.99 -7.17 6.06
CA ALA A 14 -0.37 -7.13 6.61
C ALA A 14 -0.99 -5.73 6.53
N ALA A 15 -0.21 -4.70 6.88
CA ALA A 15 -0.64 -3.31 6.75
C ALA A 15 -0.91 -2.94 5.28
N LEU A 16 -0.02 -3.27 4.35
CA LEU A 16 -0.24 -3.02 2.92
C LEU A 16 -1.53 -3.70 2.41
N LYS A 17 -1.76 -4.96 2.77
CA LYS A 17 -2.98 -5.70 2.42
C LYS A 17 -4.24 -4.98 2.92
N TYR A 18 -4.23 -4.45 4.14
CA TYR A 18 -5.34 -3.68 4.68
C TYR A 18 -5.61 -2.40 3.86
N HIS A 19 -4.56 -1.63 3.55
CA HIS A 19 -4.71 -0.38 2.79
C HIS A 19 -5.24 -0.64 1.37
N ILE A 20 -4.79 -1.70 0.69
CA ILE A 20 -5.31 -2.10 -0.63
C ILE A 20 -6.78 -2.52 -0.53
N LYS A 21 -7.14 -3.39 0.44
CA LYS A 21 -8.53 -3.84 0.63
C LYS A 21 -9.47 -2.65 0.88
N ARG A 22 -9.05 -1.72 1.73
CA ARG A 22 -9.82 -0.52 2.06
C ARG A 22 -9.97 0.44 0.88
N ALA A 23 -8.93 0.58 0.05
CA ALA A 23 -9.02 1.38 -1.16
C ALA A 23 -9.99 0.75 -2.17
N LEU A 24 -9.92 -0.59 -2.36
CA LEU A 24 -10.84 -1.31 -3.26
C LEU A 24 -12.31 -1.21 -2.80
N GLU A 25 -12.59 -1.43 -1.53
CA GLU A 25 -13.96 -1.36 -0.97
C GLU A 25 -14.61 0.02 -1.11
N ARG A 26 -13.80 1.08 -1.25
CA ARG A 26 -14.26 2.47 -1.31
C ARG A 26 -14.29 3.05 -2.71
N SER A 27 -13.89 2.26 -3.70
CA SER A 27 -13.70 2.75 -5.06
C SER A 27 -14.62 2.02 -6.03
N HIS A 28 -15.33 2.80 -6.83
CA HIS A 28 -16.26 2.32 -7.84
C HIS A 28 -15.69 2.45 -9.25
N THR A 29 -14.52 3.09 -9.37
CA THR A 29 -13.77 3.23 -10.62
C THR A 29 -12.27 3.04 -10.35
N ILE A 30 -11.52 2.74 -11.41
CA ILE A 30 -10.07 2.57 -11.36
C ILE A 30 -9.38 3.87 -10.91
N SER A 31 -9.80 5.02 -11.45
CA SER A 31 -9.26 6.32 -11.07
C SER A 31 -9.49 6.64 -9.59
N GLU A 32 -10.65 6.28 -9.05
CA GLU A 32 -10.96 6.42 -7.63
C GLU A 32 -10.11 5.48 -6.77
N PHE A 33 -9.86 4.25 -7.23
CA PHE A 33 -8.99 3.30 -6.57
C PHE A 33 -7.56 3.83 -6.44
N SER A 34 -6.97 4.30 -7.54
CA SER A 34 -5.61 4.86 -7.53
C SER A 34 -5.47 6.04 -6.55
N LYS A 35 -6.45 6.95 -6.55
CA LYS A 35 -6.48 8.10 -5.63
C LYS A 35 -6.60 7.64 -4.16
N ASN A 36 -7.48 6.68 -3.88
CA ASN A 36 -7.68 6.16 -2.53
C ASN A 36 -6.48 5.35 -2.02
N LEU A 37 -5.80 4.61 -2.89
CA LEU A 37 -4.59 3.86 -2.57
C LEU A 37 -3.44 4.81 -2.23
N GLU A 38 -3.22 5.86 -3.02
CA GLU A 38 -2.22 6.91 -2.76
C GLU A 38 -2.47 7.60 -1.41
N LEU A 39 -3.70 8.04 -1.13
CA LEU A 39 -4.07 8.67 0.14
C LEU A 39 -3.91 7.72 1.34
N SER A 40 -4.26 6.45 1.15
CA SER A 40 -4.18 5.43 2.19
C SER A 40 -2.74 5.11 2.57
N THR A 41 -1.83 5.09 1.59
CA THR A 41 -0.43 4.71 1.78
C THR A 41 0.47 5.88 2.18
N LYS A 42 0.16 7.12 1.79
CA LYS A 42 0.91 8.34 2.15
C LYS A 42 1.03 8.57 3.66
N ASN A 43 0.01 8.16 4.42
CA ASN A 43 -0.01 8.31 5.88
C ASN A 43 0.56 7.10 6.62
N ALA A 44 0.88 6.02 5.91
CA ALA A 44 1.40 4.79 6.49
C ALA A 44 2.93 4.82 6.50
N LYS A 45 3.54 4.54 7.66
CA LYS A 45 5.00 4.48 7.83
C LYS A 45 5.58 3.17 7.28
N PHE A 46 5.46 2.98 5.96
CA PHE A 46 5.97 1.79 5.27
C PHE A 46 7.48 1.85 5.04
N SER A 47 8.10 0.68 4.85
CA SER A 47 9.50 0.57 4.44
C SER A 47 9.67 0.98 2.97
N ASN A 48 10.87 1.44 2.58
CA ASN A 48 11.17 1.87 1.21
C ASN A 48 10.83 0.81 0.15
N ASN A 49 11.08 -0.47 0.44
CA ASN A 49 10.73 -1.57 -0.47
C ASN A 49 9.20 -1.69 -0.67
N THR A 50 8.42 -1.47 0.38
CA THR A 50 6.96 -1.51 0.32
C THR A 50 6.40 -0.31 -0.44
N LEU A 51 7.00 0.87 -0.25
CA LEU A 51 6.66 2.08 -1.02
C LEU A 51 6.89 1.88 -2.53
N LYS A 52 7.98 1.21 -2.90
CA LYS A 52 8.27 0.87 -4.30
C LYS A 52 7.20 -0.05 -4.92
N ILE A 53 6.74 -1.07 -4.18
CA ILE A 53 5.65 -1.95 -4.64
C ILE A 53 4.35 -1.15 -4.85
N ILE A 54 4.03 -0.23 -3.94
CA ILE A 54 2.84 0.65 -4.08
C ILE A 54 2.96 1.52 -5.32
N GLU A 55 4.14 2.07 -5.60
CA GLU A 55 4.40 2.88 -6.79
C GLU A 55 4.24 2.08 -8.09
N GLU A 56 4.81 0.87 -8.15
CA GLU A 56 4.65 -0.03 -9.31
C GLU A 56 3.18 -0.39 -9.56
N LEU A 57 2.42 -0.68 -8.51
CA LEU A 57 0.97 -0.92 -8.60
C LEU A 57 0.22 0.31 -9.13
N ASN A 58 0.49 1.50 -8.59
CA ASN A 58 -0.15 2.74 -9.04
C ASN A 58 0.18 3.08 -10.50
N ASN A 59 1.39 2.78 -10.96
CA ASN A 59 1.80 3.03 -12.34
C ASN A 59 1.19 2.01 -13.32
N GLY A 60 1.06 0.73 -12.92
CA GLY A 60 0.39 -0.29 -13.72
C GLY A 60 -1.11 -0.05 -13.90
N VAL A 61 -1.76 0.59 -12.92
CA VAL A 61 -3.19 0.93 -12.96
C VAL A 61 -3.50 2.16 -13.83
N LYS A 62 -2.50 3.00 -14.13
CA LYS A 62 -2.66 4.18 -14.99
C LYS A 62 -2.57 3.88 -16.50
N GLN A 63 -2.20 2.65 -16.88
CA GLN A 63 -2.21 2.19 -18.27
C GLN A 63 -3.61 1.75 -18.70
#